data_AF-A0A522F5L8-F1
#
_entry.id   AF-A0A522F5L8-F1
#
_cell.length_a   1.000
_cell.length_b   1.000
_cell.length_c   1.000
_cell.angle_alpha   90.00
_cell.angle_beta   90.00
_cell.angle_gamma   90.00
#
_symmetry.space_group_name_H-M   'P 1'
#
loop_
_entity.id
_entity.type
_entity.pdbx_description
1 polymer ?
#
loop_
_entity_poly.entity_id
_entity_poly.type
_entity_poly.pdbx_seq_one_letter_code
_entity_poly.pdbx_strand_id
1 'polypeptide(L)'
;MEALEKENNELRKKCEELEKRLMVYENPHIPSSKHVIREVKIKHPPKKRGSPEGHKGATRKRPEPNNIVELKPKSCPNCDECNFDIVRKRKKTVENTKIVKITTELVLSHNVVEFVD
;
A
#
# COMPACT_ATOMS: atom_id res chain seq x y z
N MET A 1 8.01 -61.76 2.93
CA MET A 1 8.81 -60.94 3.86
C MET A 1 9.26 -59.66 3.17
N GLU A 2 10.03 -59.73 2.09
CA GLU A 2 10.54 -58.53 1.38
C GLU A 2 9.47 -57.53 0.88
N ALA A 3 8.33 -58.00 0.35
CA ALA A 3 7.28 -57.09 -0.15
C ALA A 3 6.66 -56.25 0.99
N LEU A 4 6.47 -56.88 2.15
CA LEU A 4 5.95 -56.25 3.36
C LEU A 4 6.94 -55.25 3.96
N GLU A 5 8.24 -55.54 3.90
CA GLU A 5 9.30 -54.63 4.32
C GLU A 5 9.41 -53.41 3.41
N LYS A 6 9.26 -53.60 2.09
CA LYS A 6 9.20 -52.50 1.12
C LYS A 6 8.01 -51.59 1.38
N GLU A 7 6.81 -52.17 1.55
CA GLU A 7 5.59 -51.42 1.84
C GLU A 7 5.69 -50.64 3.16
N ASN A 8 6.19 -51.27 4.23
CA ASN A 8 6.44 -50.56 5.49
C ASN A 8 7.41 -49.39 5.33
N ASN A 9 8.49 -49.57 4.58
CA ASN A 9 9.45 -48.49 4.34
C ASN A 9 8.85 -47.35 3.52
N GLU A 10 8.00 -47.64 2.54
CA GLU A 10 7.28 -46.60 1.78
C GLU A 10 6.28 -45.85 2.64
N LEU A 11 5.53 -46.57 3.48
CA LEU A 11 4.57 -45.96 4.42
C LEU A 11 5.28 -45.06 5.42
N ARG A 12 6.40 -45.50 6.00
CA ARG A 12 7.18 -44.67 6.94
C ARG A 12 7.69 -43.39 6.28
N LYS A 13 8.19 -43.47 5.05
CA LYS A 13 8.61 -42.28 4.28
C LYS A 13 7.45 -41.31 4.05
N LYS A 14 6.27 -41.82 3.69
CA LYS A 14 5.07 -40.99 3.51
C LYS A 14 4.62 -40.34 4.82
N CYS A 15 4.65 -41.08 5.94
CA CYS A 15 4.33 -40.53 7.26
C CYS A 15 5.29 -39.40 7.64
N GLU A 16 6.60 -39.59 7.49
CA GLU A 16 7.59 -38.53 7.77
C GLU A 16 7.38 -37.29 6.88
N GLU A 17 7.03 -37.48 5.61
CA GLU A 17 6.76 -36.37 4.70
C GLU A 17 5.49 -35.60 5.11
N LEU A 18 4.45 -36.32 5.53
CA LEU A 18 3.19 -35.72 5.98
C LEU A 18 3.36 -34.97 7.31
N GLU A 19 4.08 -35.54 8.27
CA GLU A 19 4.39 -34.90 9.55
C GLU A 19 5.13 -33.57 9.35
N LYS A 20 6.13 -33.56 8.46
CA LYS A 20 6.86 -32.32 8.10
C LYS A 20 5.95 -31.26 7.47
N ARG A 21 4.97 -31.66 6.67
CA ARG A 21 3.98 -30.73 6.08
C ARG A 21 3.01 -30.20 7.13
N LEU A 22 2.51 -31.06 8.03
CA LEU A 22 1.57 -30.69 9.10
C LEU A 22 2.18 -29.73 10.11
N MET A 23 3.47 -29.89 10.41
CA MET A 23 4.21 -28.99 11.32
C MET A 23 4.16 -27.52 10.87
N VAL A 24 3.97 -27.25 9.58
CA VAL A 24 3.82 -25.87 9.07
C VAL A 24 2.47 -25.25 9.47
N TYR A 25 1.41 -26.06 9.56
CA TYR A 25 0.03 -25.60 9.78
C TYR A 25 -0.39 -25.65 11.24
N GLU A 26 0.09 -26.64 12.00
CA GLU A 26 -0.30 -26.84 13.40
C GLU A 26 0.60 -26.09 14.40
N ASN A 27 1.65 -25.40 13.93
CA ASN A 27 2.58 -24.71 14.82
C ASN A 27 1.92 -23.47 15.46
N PRO A 28 1.74 -23.44 16.80
CA PRO A 28 1.07 -22.35 17.50
C PRO A 28 1.84 -21.02 17.44
N HIS A 29 3.13 -21.05 17.10
CA HIS A 29 3.96 -19.86 16.92
C HIS A 29 3.91 -19.30 15.49
N ILE A 30 3.18 -19.93 14.58
CA ILE A 30 2.97 -19.48 13.20
C ILE A 30 1.48 -19.12 13.04
N PRO A 31 1.13 -17.83 12.95
CA PRO A 31 -0.26 -17.45 12.74
C PRO A 31 -0.76 -17.95 11.38
N SER A 32 -2.03 -18.33 11.29
CA SER A 32 -2.66 -18.92 10.09
C SER A 32 -2.60 -18.02 8.84
N SER A 33 -2.44 -16.71 9.02
CA SER A 33 -2.29 -15.73 7.94
C SER A 33 -0.89 -15.72 7.30
N LYS A 34 0.10 -16.36 7.93
CA LYS A 34 1.48 -16.34 7.46
C LYS A 34 1.71 -17.48 6.46
N HIS A 35 1.84 -17.13 5.19
CA HIS A 35 2.21 -18.07 4.13
C HIS A 35 3.69 -18.49 4.27
N VAL A 36 3.95 -19.55 5.03
CA VAL A 36 5.31 -20.10 5.24
C VAL A 36 5.78 -20.92 4.03
N ILE A 37 4.85 -21.55 3.32
CA ILE A 37 5.13 -22.23 2.06
C ILE A 37 5.41 -21.16 1.02
N ARG A 38 6.68 -21.06 0.60
CA ARG A 38 7.12 -20.09 -0.40
C ARG A 38 6.34 -20.32 -1.68
N GLU A 39 5.61 -19.31 -2.13
CA GLU A 39 4.99 -19.31 -3.45
C GLU A 39 6.07 -19.59 -4.50
N VAL A 40 5.83 -20.60 -5.33
CA VAL A 40 6.70 -20.89 -6.47
C VAL A 40 6.78 -19.62 -7.30
N LYS A 41 7.99 -19.07 -7.50
CA LYS A 41 8.20 -17.92 -8.38
C LYS A 41 7.71 -18.28 -9.77
N ILE A 42 6.51 -17.83 -10.12
CA ILE A 42 5.91 -18.07 -11.42
C ILE A 42 6.79 -17.34 -12.45
N LYS A 43 7.43 -18.10 -13.36
CA LYS A 43 8.30 -17.54 -14.41
C LYS A 43 7.59 -16.48 -15.27
N HIS A 44 6.27 -16.58 -15.38
CA HIS A 44 5.40 -15.65 -16.08
C HIS A 44 4.26 -15.24 -15.15
N PRO A 45 4.42 -14.17 -14.34
CA PRO A 45 3.31 -13.67 -13.53
C PRO A 45 2.14 -13.33 -14.45
N PRO A 46 0.88 -13.62 -14.04
CA PRO A 46 -0.28 -13.28 -14.85
C PRO A 46 -0.28 -11.78 -15.13
N LYS A 47 -0.69 -11.40 -16.36
CA LYS A 47 -0.89 -9.99 -16.73
C LYS A 47 -1.81 -9.32 -15.70
N LYS A 48 -1.63 -8.00 -15.48
CA LYS A 48 -2.44 -7.22 -14.55
C LYS A 48 -3.93 -7.53 -14.79
N ARG A 49 -4.65 -7.87 -13.71
CA ARG A 49 -6.12 -8.06 -13.77
C ARG A 49 -6.76 -6.75 -14.21
N GLY A 50 -7.63 -6.80 -15.22
CA GLY A 50 -8.33 -5.62 -15.74
C GLY A 50 -8.55 -5.67 -17.25
N SER A 51 -9.18 -4.62 -17.77
CA SER A 51 -9.35 -4.42 -19.21
C SER A 51 -8.00 -4.23 -19.91
N PRO A 52 -7.85 -4.71 -21.16
CA PRO A 52 -6.63 -4.56 -21.92
C PRO A 52 -6.28 -3.08 -22.15
N GLU A 53 -4.99 -2.82 -22.39
CA GLU A 53 -4.53 -1.50 -22.82
C GLU A 53 -5.30 -1.08 -24.09
N GLY A 54 -5.88 0.13 -24.07
CA GLY A 54 -6.71 0.63 -25.17
C GLY A 54 -8.21 0.31 -25.10
N HIS A 55 -8.70 -0.33 -24.03
CA HIS A 55 -10.15 -0.49 -23.81
C HIS A 55 -10.87 0.86 -23.72
N LYS A 56 -12.13 0.94 -24.17
CA LYS A 56 -12.94 2.16 -24.11
C LYS A 56 -12.89 2.76 -22.69
N GLY A 57 -12.41 4.00 -22.58
CA GLY A 57 -12.22 4.73 -21.32
C GLY A 57 -10.81 4.68 -20.72
N ALA A 58 -9.97 3.69 -21.08
CA ALA A 58 -8.59 3.56 -20.57
C ALA A 58 -7.65 4.66 -21.09
N THR A 59 -7.95 5.22 -22.27
CA THR A 59 -7.15 6.25 -22.95
C THR A 59 -7.76 7.66 -22.86
N ARG A 60 -8.75 7.89 -21.98
CA ARG A 60 -9.31 9.24 -21.80
C ARG A 60 -8.21 10.16 -21.27
N LYS A 61 -7.73 11.08 -22.12
CA LYS A 61 -6.79 12.13 -21.72
C LYS A 61 -7.44 12.95 -20.59
N ARG A 62 -6.72 13.14 -19.49
CA ARG A 62 -7.18 14.06 -18.44
C ARG A 62 -7.20 15.46 -19.04
N PRO A 63 -8.33 16.20 -18.97
CA PRO A 63 -8.36 17.58 -19.40
C PRO A 63 -7.38 18.40 -18.55
N GLU A 64 -6.74 19.39 -19.16
CA GLU A 64 -5.95 20.37 -18.43
C GLU A 64 -6.88 21.23 -17.56
N PRO A 65 -6.45 21.64 -16.36
CA PRO A 65 -7.26 22.50 -15.51
C PRO A 65 -7.45 23.86 -16.18
N ASN A 66 -8.69 24.35 -16.24
CA ASN A 66 -8.98 25.68 -16.78
C ASN A 66 -8.35 26.80 -15.94
N ASN A 67 -8.25 26.60 -14.61
CA ASN A 67 -7.69 27.57 -13.68
C ASN A 67 -6.88 26.87 -12.58
N ILE A 68 -5.77 27.48 -12.18
CA ILE A 68 -4.95 27.06 -11.04
C ILE A 68 -5.01 28.17 -10.00
N VAL A 69 -5.54 27.88 -8.82
CA VAL A 69 -5.59 28.83 -7.69
C VAL A 69 -4.57 28.39 -6.65
N GLU A 70 -3.55 29.22 -6.43
CA GLU A 70 -2.60 29.00 -5.33
C GLU A 70 -3.19 29.53 -4.03
N LEU A 71 -3.51 28.63 -3.10
CA LEU A 71 -3.93 28.97 -1.75
C LEU A 71 -2.70 29.12 -0.86
N LYS A 72 -2.05 30.30 -0.92
CA LYS A 72 -1.00 30.69 0.02
C LYS A 72 -1.61 31.61 1.08
N PRO A 73 -1.51 31.30 2.38
CA PRO A 73 -1.90 32.25 3.42
C PRO A 73 -1.01 33.50 3.33
N LYS A 74 -1.61 34.68 3.47
CA LYS A 74 -0.88 35.96 3.46
C LYS A 74 -0.18 36.24 4.80
N SER A 75 -0.76 35.77 5.89
CA SER A 75 -0.29 35.97 7.26
C SER A 75 -0.73 34.81 8.15
N CYS A 76 -0.05 34.66 9.29
CA CYS A 76 -0.31 33.60 10.25
C CYS A 76 -1.45 34.07 11.14
N PRO A 77 -2.54 33.31 11.31
CA PRO A 77 -3.62 33.73 12.21
C PRO A 77 -3.20 33.82 13.68
N ASN A 78 -1.99 33.37 14.05
CA ASN A 78 -1.51 33.33 15.43
C ASN A 78 -0.35 34.30 15.74
N CYS A 79 0.48 34.66 14.76
CA CYS A 79 1.66 35.51 15.00
C CYS A 79 1.82 36.66 14.01
N ASP A 80 0.91 36.83 13.04
CA ASP A 80 0.95 37.86 11.99
C ASP A 80 2.23 37.93 11.13
N GLU A 81 3.19 37.03 11.36
CA GLU A 81 4.39 36.88 10.56
C GLU A 81 4.10 36.12 9.25
N CYS A 82 4.90 36.40 8.23
CA CYS A 82 4.69 35.91 6.85
C CYS A 82 5.64 34.77 6.44
N ASN A 83 6.37 34.18 7.38
CA ASN A 83 7.37 33.15 7.09
C ASN A 83 6.76 31.75 7.27
N PHE A 84 6.23 31.17 6.18
CA PHE A 84 5.69 29.80 6.16
C PHE A 84 6.53 28.88 5.29
N ASP A 85 6.94 27.75 5.87
CA ASP A 85 7.41 26.60 5.10
C ASP A 85 6.27 25.64 4.80
N ILE A 86 6.17 25.21 3.53
CA ILE A 86 5.16 24.25 3.10
C ILE A 86 5.59 22.85 3.53
N VAL A 87 5.07 22.38 4.68
CA VAL A 87 5.36 21.02 5.19
C VAL A 87 4.78 19.93 4.29
N ARG A 88 3.60 20.16 3.69
CA ARG A 88 2.93 19.16 2.85
C ARG A 88 2.05 19.78 1.77
N LYS A 89 2.29 19.41 0.51
CA LYS A 89 1.48 19.82 -0.65
C LYS A 89 0.54 18.69 -1.08
N ARG A 90 -0.75 19.00 -1.31
CA ARG A 90 -1.74 18.07 -1.90
C ARG A 90 -2.35 18.70 -3.15
N LYS A 91 -2.59 17.90 -4.18
CA LYS A 91 -3.30 18.32 -5.40
C LYS A 91 -4.65 17.61 -5.44
N LYS A 92 -5.75 18.35 -5.67
CA LYS A 92 -7.09 17.80 -5.85
C LYS A 92 -7.70 18.40 -7.12
N THR A 93 -8.13 17.54 -8.05
CA THR A 93 -8.91 17.96 -9.22
C THR A 93 -10.39 17.90 -8.84
N VAL A 94 -11.14 18.97 -9.11
CA VAL A 94 -12.58 19.05 -8.86
C VAL A 94 -13.29 19.16 -10.19
N GLU A 95 -14.14 18.19 -10.50
CA GLU A 95 -14.94 18.17 -11.74
C GLU A 95 -16.40 18.48 -11.38
N ASN A 96 -16.91 19.61 -11.87
CA ASN A 96 -18.32 20.04 -11.88
C ASN A 96 -19.18 19.68 -10.64
N THR A 97 -18.97 20.41 -9.54
CA THR A 97 -19.97 20.59 -8.49
C THR A 97 -20.10 22.08 -8.19
N LYS A 98 -21.34 22.59 -7.99
CA LYS A 98 -21.59 23.97 -7.51
C LYS A 98 -20.59 24.28 -6.39
N ILE A 99 -19.87 25.39 -6.52
CA ILE A 99 -18.76 25.75 -5.64
C ILE A 99 -19.30 25.92 -4.21
N VAL A 100 -19.19 24.86 -3.39
CA VAL A 100 -19.32 24.97 -1.94
C VAL A 100 -17.91 25.19 -1.42
N LYS A 101 -17.70 26.27 -0.67
CA LYS A 101 -16.41 26.61 -0.06
C LYS A 101 -15.99 25.47 0.87
N ILE A 102 -15.03 24.66 0.48
CA ILE A 102 -14.43 23.64 1.36
C ILE A 102 -13.21 24.27 2.01
N THR A 103 -13.25 24.44 3.33
CA THR A 103 -12.11 24.81 4.15
C THR A 103 -11.18 23.62 4.29
N THR A 104 -10.02 23.66 3.65
CA THR A 104 -8.94 22.70 3.92
C THR A 104 -8.17 23.14 5.15
N GLU A 105 -8.14 22.31 6.19
CA GLU A 105 -7.32 22.51 7.39
C GLU A 105 -5.83 22.40 7.02
N LEU A 106 -5.08 23.48 7.26
CA LEU A 106 -3.63 23.51 7.17
C LEU A 106 -3.08 23.42 8.60
N VAL A 107 -2.25 22.42 8.88
CA VAL A 107 -1.51 22.32 10.15
C VAL A 107 -0.20 23.08 9.97
N LEU A 108 -0.03 24.17 10.70
CA LEU A 108 1.21 24.96 10.77
C LEU A 108 1.99 24.53 12.02
N SER A 109 3.28 24.25 11.89
CA SER A 109 4.18 23.97 13.02
C SER A 109 5.24 25.07 13.09
N HIS A 110 5.35 25.74 14.24
CA HIS A 110 6.44 26.68 14.52
C HIS A 110 7.66 25.92 15.07
N ASN A 111 8.85 26.17 14.51
CA ASN A 111 10.12 25.81 15.14
C ASN A 111 10.66 27.06 15.83
N VAL A 112 10.73 27.05 17.15
CA VAL A 112 11.41 28.10 17.93
C VAL A 112 12.87 27.71 18.01
N VAL A 113 13.75 28.51 17.40
CA VAL A 113 15.20 28.42 17.62
C VAL A 113 15.49 29.30 18.84
N GLU A 114 15.69 28.67 19.99
CA GLU A 114 16.15 29.36 21.20
C GLU A 114 17.60 29.78 20.99
N PHE A 115 17.85 31.10 20.96
CA PHE A 115 19.18 31.64 21.17
C PHE A 115 19.36 31.80 22.69
N VAL A 116 20.36 31.11 23.23
CA VAL A 116 20.83 31.29 24.60
C VAL A 116 21.81 32.46 24.58
N ASP A 117 21.56 33.47 25.42
CA ASP A 117 22.37 34.69 25.59
C ASP A 117 23.83 34.40 26.02
#